data_AF-A0A973PL68-F1
#
_entry.id   AF-A0A973PL68-F1
#
_cell.length_a   1.000
_cell.length_b   1.000
_cell.length_c   1.000
_cell.angle_alpha   90.00
_cell.angle_beta   90.00
_cell.angle_gamma   90.00
#
_symmetry.space_group_name_H-M   'P 1'
#
loop_
_entity.id
_entity.type
_entity.pdbx_description
1 polymer ?
#
loop_
_entity_poly.entity_id
_entity_poly.type
_entity_poly.pdbx_seq_one_letter_code
_entity_poly.pdbx_strand_id
1 'polypeptide(L)' 'MPEDAKDRQLDQFRIPQDDLPMTTDQGVRVDDTDNSLKAGTRGPTIMEDFHFREKI' A
#
# COMPACT_ATOMS: atom_id res chain seq x y z
N MET A 1 16.57 7.74 27.57
CA MET A 1 15.33 7.54 28.34
C MET A 1 14.97 6.07 28.19
N PRO A 2 14.59 5.35 29.26
CA PRO A 2 13.92 4.06 29.08
C PRO A 2 12.64 4.26 28.26
N GLU A 3 12.25 3.27 27.46
CA GLU A 3 10.96 3.28 26.75
C GLU A 3 9.80 3.54 27.73
N ASP A 4 8.93 4.49 27.39
CA ASP A 4 7.76 4.79 28.19
C ASP A 4 6.77 3.59 28.17
N ALA A 5 5.94 3.45 29.20
CA ALA A 5 4.87 2.46 29.22
C ALA A 5 3.90 2.64 28.04
N LYS A 6 3.72 3.88 27.58
CA LYS A 6 2.91 4.17 26.40
C LYS A 6 3.58 3.70 25.10
N ASP A 7 4.89 3.85 24.97
CA ASP A 7 5.63 3.40 23.78
C ASP A 7 5.47 1.90 23.57
N ARG A 8 5.67 1.10 24.63
CA ARG A 8 5.48 -0.36 24.59
C ARG A 8 4.05 -0.78 24.25
N GLN A 9 3.05 -0.02 24.68
CA GLN A 9 1.65 -0.29 24.33
C GLN A 9 1.40 -0.13 22.82
N LEU A 10 2.12 0.78 22.16
CA LEU A 10 1.96 1.08 20.74
C LEU A 10 2.65 0.06 19.83
N ASP A 11 3.62 -0.70 20.33
CA ASP A 11 4.40 -1.64 19.51
C ASP A 11 3.54 -2.70 18.82
N GLN A 12 2.42 -3.12 19.41
CA GLN A 12 1.47 -4.05 18.78
C GLN A 12 0.78 -3.51 17.52
N PHE A 13 0.83 -2.19 17.31
CA PHE A 13 0.24 -1.50 16.15
C PHE A 13 1.31 -0.98 15.18
N ARG A 14 2.60 -1.18 15.48
CA ARG A 14 3.68 -0.84 14.55
C ARG A 14 3.78 -1.94 13.51
N ILE A 15 3.85 -1.55 12.25
CA ILE A 15 4.06 -2.47 11.14
C ILE A 15 5.50 -2.28 10.65
N PRO A 16 6.40 -3.24 10.87
CA PRO A 16 7.73 -3.19 10.25
C PRO A 16 7.57 -3.23 8.73
N GLN A 17 8.24 -2.33 8.03
CA GLN A 17 8.12 -2.21 6.57
C GLN A 17 9.22 -2.97 5.82
N ASP A 18 10.27 -3.39 6.53
CA ASP A 18 11.43 -4.04 5.91
C ASP A 18 11.03 -5.41 5.33
N ASP A 19 11.34 -5.61 4.05
CA ASP A 19 11.13 -6.85 3.27
C ASP A 19 9.68 -7.31 3.03
N LEU A 20 8.67 -6.48 3.30
CA LEU A 20 7.28 -6.79 2.94
C LEU A 20 6.96 -6.43 1.47
N PRO A 21 6.23 -7.26 0.73
CA PRO A 21 5.74 -6.89 -0.59
C PRO A 21 4.75 -5.73 -0.49
N MET A 22 4.73 -4.84 -1.49
CA MET A 22 3.68 -3.83 -1.55
C MET A 22 2.33 -4.50 -1.84
N THR A 23 1.31 -4.11 -1.08
CA THR A 23 -0.06 -4.62 -1.23
C THR A 23 -1.08 -3.49 -1.23
N THR A 24 -2.30 -3.82 -1.64
CA THR A 24 -3.52 -3.07 -1.33
C THR A 24 -3.87 -3.21 0.16
N ASP A 25 -4.84 -2.43 0.62
CA ASP A 25 -5.37 -2.49 1.99
C ASP A 25 -6.05 -3.84 2.30
N GLN A 26 -6.48 -4.60 1.28
CA GLN A 26 -7.00 -5.97 1.44
C GLN A 26 -5.93 -7.04 1.22
N GLY A 27 -4.65 -6.66 1.14
CA GLY A 27 -3.54 -7.60 1.05
C GLY A 27 -3.28 -8.17 -0.35
N VAL A 28 -3.85 -7.58 -1.41
CA VAL A 28 -3.54 -8.00 -2.79
C VAL A 28 -2.19 -7.43 -3.18
N ARG A 29 -1.27 -8.26 -3.66
CA ARG A 29 0.07 -7.81 -4.08
C ARG A 29 -0.02 -6.82 -5.25
N VAL A 30 0.79 -5.77 -5.19
CA VAL A 30 0.94 -4.75 -6.23
C VAL A 30 2.27 -4.99 -6.95
N ASP A 31 2.20 -5.18 -8.26
CA ASP A 31 3.40 -5.44 -9.10
C ASP A 31 3.94 -4.16 -9.77
N ASP A 32 3.10 -3.17 -10.03
CA ASP A 32 3.45 -1.87 -10.62
C ASP A 32 2.71 -0.74 -9.89
N THR A 33 3.48 0.24 -9.41
CA THR A 33 2.99 1.40 -8.63
C THR A 33 3.11 2.71 -9.39
N ASP A 34 3.78 2.68 -10.53
CA ASP A 34 4.17 3.85 -11.31
C ASP A 34 3.16 4.12 -12.44
N ASN A 35 2.37 3.11 -12.81
CA ASN A 35 1.40 3.19 -13.90
C ASN A 35 -0.02 2.81 -13.46
N SER A 36 -1.00 3.59 -13.93
CA SER A 36 -2.41 3.14 -13.94
C SER A 36 -2.66 2.15 -15.07
N LEU A 37 -3.67 1.30 -14.90
CA LEU A 37 -4.23 0.46 -15.95
C LEU A 37 -4.98 1.31 -16.99
N LYS A 38 -4.58 1.18 -18.26
CA LYS A 38 -5.04 2.02 -19.36
C LYS A 38 -5.46 1.20 -20.57
N ALA A 39 -6.40 1.72 -21.36
CA ALA A 39 -6.78 1.18 -22.66
C ALA A 39 -5.71 1.50 -23.73
N GLY A 40 -4.57 0.83 -23.65
CA GLY A 40 -3.37 1.07 -24.46
C GLY A 40 -2.38 2.05 -23.82
N THR A 41 -1.15 2.08 -24.32
CA THR A 41 -0.01 2.78 -23.70
C THR A 41 -0.25 4.28 -23.45
N ARG A 42 -1.03 4.94 -24.31
CA ARG A 42 -1.41 6.37 -24.19
C ARG A 42 -2.93 6.56 -24.15
N GLY A 43 -3.66 5.50 -23.78
CA GLY A 43 -5.11 5.53 -23.66
C GLY A 43 -5.59 6.08 -22.32
N PRO A 44 -6.92 6.22 -22.15
CA PRO A 44 -7.50 6.62 -20.87
C PRO A 44 -7.29 5.54 -19.80
N THR A 45 -7.23 5.96 -18.54
CA THR A 45 -7.31 5.07 -17.37
C THR A 45 -8.70 4.43 -17.32
N ILE A 46 -8.77 3.16 -16.94
CA ILE A 46 -10.03 2.42 -16.88
C ILE A 46 -10.52 2.26 -15.43
N MET A 47 -11.85 2.15 -15.27
CA MET A 47 -12.49 2.02 -13.95
C MET A 47 -12.13 0.73 -13.21
N GLU A 48 -11.69 -0.29 -13.94
CA GLU A 48 -11.30 -1.58 -13.38
C GLU A 48 -9.96 -1.53 -12.62
N ASP A 49 -9.23 -0.41 -12.68
CA ASP A 49 -8.03 -0.18 -11.87
C ASP A 49 -8.37 0.03 -10.39
N PHE A 50 -8.57 -1.07 -9.67
CA PHE A 50 -8.91 -1.03 -8.25
C PHE A 50 -7.75 -0.58 -7.37
N HIS A 51 -6.49 -0.90 -7.74
CA HIS A 51 -5.32 -0.46 -6.99
C HIS A 51 -5.21 1.07 -7.01
N PHE A 52 -5.34 1.69 -8.19
CA PHE A 52 -5.34 3.14 -8.31
C PHE A 52 -6.51 3.79 -7.56
N ARG A 53 -7.73 3.22 -7.66
CA ARG A 53 -8.92 3.76 -6.99
C ARG A 53 -8.88 3.66 -5.47
N GLU A 54 -8.21 2.66 -4.93
CA GLU A 54 -8.05 2.53 -3.48
C GLU A 54 -7.02 3.53 -2.94
N LYS A 55 -5.92 3.73 -3.67
CA LYS A 55 -4.79 4.55 -3.22
C LYS A 55 -5.10 6.06 -3.16
N ILE A 56 -6.05 6.54 -3.98
CA ILE A 56 -6.43 7.97 -4.10
C ILE A 56 -7.64 8.27 -3.22
#